data_AF-A0A3C0FUR7-F1
#
_entry.id   AF-A0A3C0FUR7-F1
#
_cell.length_a   1.000
_cell.length_b   1.000
_cell.length_c   1.000
_cell.angle_alpha   90.00
_cell.angle_beta   90.00
_cell.angle_gamma   90.00
#
_symmetry.space_group_name_H-M   'P 1'
#
loop_
_entity.id
_entity.type
_entity.pdbx_description
1 polymer ?
#
loop_
_entity_poly.entity_id
_entity_poly.type
_entity_poly.pdbx_seq_one_letter_code
_entity_poly.pdbx_strand_id
1 'polypeptide(L)'
;MSSAGTSNKPAPGHVSASGQLQQRRGLGDLIAKKPELVTLGLLIAICIAVAIANPAFLQPSTLIDIGRASVVTGLFALGVFVILAAGGIDVSFTAIAALTMYSITLLAINHAPNMPIYVVFLIAVAGGIALGVLNGFLVYTLRVPSLIVT
;
A
#
# COMPACT_ATOMS: atom_id res chain seq x y z
N MET A 1 76.74 -36.65 5.99
CA MET A 1 75.36 -36.82 6.49
C MET A 1 74.51 -35.81 5.70
N SER A 2 73.76 -36.21 4.65
CA SER A 2 72.36 -36.68 4.72
C SER A 2 71.45 -35.56 5.26
N SER A 3 70.37 -35.05 4.65
CA SER A 3 69.41 -35.57 3.65
C SER A 3 68.41 -34.44 3.30
N ALA A 4 67.72 -34.60 2.15
CA ALA A 4 66.37 -34.10 1.79
C ALA A 4 66.13 -32.59 1.64
N GLY A 5 65.53 -32.04 0.57
CA GLY A 5 64.72 -32.62 -0.50
C GLY A 5 63.22 -32.60 -0.20
N THR A 6 62.53 -31.46 -0.43
CA THR A 6 61.08 -31.38 -0.74
C THR A 6 60.84 -30.15 -1.63
N SER A 7 60.67 -30.32 -2.95
CA SER A 7 59.40 -30.49 -3.65
C SER A 7 58.45 -29.30 -3.51
N ASN A 8 58.71 -28.25 -4.31
CA ASN A 8 57.79 -27.13 -4.50
C ASN A 8 56.88 -27.44 -5.70
N LYS A 9 55.59 -27.64 -5.44
CA LYS A 9 54.56 -27.95 -6.44
C LYS A 9 54.09 -26.64 -7.11
N PRO A 10 54.02 -26.56 -8.45
CA PRO A 10 53.55 -25.34 -9.11
C PRO A 10 52.03 -25.16 -8.95
N ALA A 11 51.61 -23.91 -8.72
CA ALA A 11 50.21 -23.53 -8.56
C ALA A 11 49.43 -23.68 -9.89
N PRO A 12 48.20 -24.22 -9.87
CA PRO A 12 47.37 -24.35 -11.07
C PRO A 12 46.85 -22.99 -11.55
N GLY A 13 46.83 -22.84 -12.88
CA GLY A 13 46.66 -21.58 -13.60
C GLY A 13 45.33 -20.85 -13.42
N HIS A 14 45.39 -19.54 -13.69
CA HIS A 14 44.26 -18.64 -13.78
C HIS A 14 43.31 -19.07 -14.91
N VAL A 15 42.26 -19.81 -14.56
CA VAL A 15 41.09 -19.96 -15.41
C VAL A 15 40.36 -18.61 -15.41
N SER A 16 40.43 -17.90 -16.54
CA SER A 16 39.74 -16.64 -16.78
C SER A 16 38.24 -16.77 -16.51
N ALA A 17 37.81 -16.34 -15.33
CA ALA A 17 36.42 -16.26 -14.86
C ALA A 17 35.64 -15.07 -15.47
N SER A 18 36.10 -14.53 -16.59
CA SER A 18 35.59 -13.28 -17.18
C SER A 18 34.59 -13.51 -18.32
N GLY A 19 34.38 -14.73 -18.79
CA GLY A 19 33.57 -15.03 -19.99
C GLY A 19 32.16 -15.59 -19.76
N GLN A 20 31.73 -15.86 -18.52
CA GLN A 20 30.49 -16.62 -18.24
C GLN A 20 29.43 -15.85 -17.44
N LEU A 21 29.73 -14.64 -16.95
CA LEU A 21 28.80 -13.83 -16.15
C LEU A 21 27.85 -12.93 -16.98
N GLN A 22 27.92 -12.99 -18.32
CA GLN A 22 27.26 -12.00 -19.17
C GLN A 22 25.90 -12.45 -19.75
N GLN A 23 25.42 -13.66 -19.46
CA GLN A 23 24.27 -14.22 -20.19
C GLN A 23 23.24 -14.94 -19.31
N ARG A 24 22.85 -14.31 -18.20
CA ARG A 24 21.54 -14.56 -17.56
C ARG A 24 20.80 -13.24 -17.37
N ARG A 25 20.52 -12.54 -18.47
CA ARG A 25 19.47 -11.51 -18.52
C ARG A 25 18.11 -12.19 -18.43
N GLY A 26 17.82 -12.78 -17.27
CA GLY A 26 16.59 -13.52 -17.03
C GLY A 26 15.46 -12.56 -16.68
N LEU A 27 14.21 -13.02 -16.84
CA LEU A 27 13.00 -12.36 -16.36
C LEU A 27 13.13 -11.79 -14.92
N GLY A 28 13.99 -12.39 -14.09
CA GLY A 28 14.33 -11.89 -12.75
C GLY A 28 14.98 -10.50 -12.72
N ASP A 29 15.77 -10.12 -13.74
CA ASP A 29 16.37 -8.77 -13.82
C ASP A 29 15.33 -7.70 -14.17
N LEU A 30 14.28 -8.05 -14.91
CA LEU A 30 13.17 -7.14 -15.22
C LEU A 30 12.27 -6.95 -13.98
N ILE A 31 12.03 -8.02 -13.23
CA ILE A 31 11.30 -7.99 -11.95
C ILE A 31 12.07 -7.16 -10.92
N ALA A 32 13.40 -7.34 -10.84
CA ALA A 32 14.24 -6.63 -9.89
C ALA A 32 14.48 -5.15 -10.26
N LYS A 33 14.45 -4.79 -11.55
CA LYS A 33 14.73 -3.41 -11.99
C LYS A 33 13.48 -2.54 -12.15
N LYS A 34 12.29 -3.12 -12.36
CA LYS A 34 11.05 -2.36 -12.66
C LYS A 34 9.80 -3.02 -12.06
N PRO A 35 9.65 -3.04 -10.72
CA PRO A 35 8.50 -3.66 -10.05
C PRO A 35 7.16 -3.01 -10.45
N GLU A 36 7.14 -1.71 -10.79
CA GLU A 36 5.92 -1.03 -11.27
C GLU A 36 5.40 -1.58 -12.61
N LEU A 37 6.30 -2.01 -13.52
CA LEU A 37 5.87 -2.59 -14.80
C LEU A 37 5.35 -4.01 -14.62
N VAL A 38 5.90 -4.76 -13.65
CA VAL A 38 5.41 -6.10 -13.32
C VAL A 38 4.00 -6.04 -12.75
N THR A 39 3.77 -5.14 -11.79
CA THR A 39 2.44 -4.94 -11.19
C THR A 39 1.42 -4.44 -12.22
N LEU A 40 1.80 -3.50 -13.10
CA LEU A 40 0.95 -3.06 -14.20
C LEU A 40 0.63 -4.21 -15.17
N GLY A 41 1.63 -5.00 -15.57
CA GLY A 41 1.44 -6.16 -16.44
C GLY A 41 0.52 -7.21 -15.82
N LEU A 42 0.70 -7.49 -14.52
CA LEU A 42 -0.16 -8.39 -13.75
C LEU A 42 -1.61 -7.88 -13.68
N LEU A 43 -1.79 -6.58 -13.42
CA LEU A 43 -3.12 -5.95 -13.40
C LEU A 43 -3.84 -6.14 -14.75
N ILE A 44 -3.15 -5.84 -15.86
CA ILE A 44 -3.72 -6.01 -17.21
C ILE A 44 -4.07 -7.47 -17.47
N ALA A 45 -3.18 -8.40 -17.11
CA ALA A 45 -3.43 -9.83 -17.28
C ALA A 45 -4.66 -10.31 -16.51
N ILE A 46 -4.83 -9.86 -15.25
CA ILE A 46 -6.02 -10.14 -14.43
C ILE A 46 -7.27 -9.55 -15.08
N CYS A 47 -7.23 -8.29 -15.53
CA CYS A 47 -8.37 -7.66 -16.19
C CYS A 47 -8.82 -8.43 -17.44
N ILE A 48 -7.88 -8.91 -18.26
CA ILE A 48 -8.18 -9.72 -19.45
C ILE A 48 -8.77 -11.07 -19.04
N ALA A 49 -8.15 -11.76 -18.09
CA ALA A 49 -8.62 -13.06 -17.62
C ALA A 49 -10.06 -12.98 -17.08
N VAL A 50 -10.36 -11.95 -16.27
CA VAL A 50 -11.70 -11.72 -15.72
C VAL A 50 -12.69 -11.31 -16.80
N ALA A 51 -12.28 -10.49 -17.78
CA ALA A 51 -13.14 -10.10 -18.91
C ALA A 51 -13.54 -11.30 -19.77
N ILE A 52 -12.63 -12.25 -19.99
CA ILE A 52 -12.92 -13.50 -20.72
C ILE A 52 -13.83 -14.41 -19.89
N ALA A 53 -13.56 -14.54 -18.60
CA ALA A 53 -14.35 -15.40 -17.70
C ALA A 53 -15.76 -14.87 -17.44
N ASN A 54 -15.93 -13.54 -17.43
CA ASN A 54 -17.20 -12.89 -17.16
C ASN A 54 -17.39 -11.64 -18.05
N PRO A 55 -18.21 -11.71 -19.11
CA PRO A 55 -18.45 -10.56 -19.99
C PRO A 55 -19.17 -9.39 -19.31
N ALA A 56 -19.79 -9.59 -18.13
CA ALA A 56 -20.37 -8.50 -17.34
C ALA A 56 -19.30 -7.62 -16.65
N PHE A 57 -18.04 -8.04 -16.63
CA PHE A 57 -16.94 -7.29 -16.01
C PHE A 57 -16.71 -5.92 -16.67
N LEU A 58 -16.78 -5.86 -18.00
CA LEU A 58 -16.57 -4.62 -18.76
C LEU A 58 -17.85 -3.77 -18.90
N GLN A 59 -18.95 -4.16 -18.27
CA GLN A 59 -20.15 -3.34 -18.27
C GLN A 59 -19.91 -2.04 -17.50
N PRO A 60 -20.48 -0.90 -17.97
CA PRO A 60 -20.33 0.38 -17.29
C PRO A 60 -20.72 0.35 -15.81
N SER A 61 -21.74 -0.42 -15.44
CA SER A 61 -22.16 -0.61 -14.04
C SER A 61 -21.04 -1.16 -13.17
N THR A 62 -20.42 -2.28 -13.58
CA THR A 62 -19.33 -2.91 -12.84
C THR A 62 -18.11 -1.99 -12.74
N LEU A 63 -17.77 -1.28 -13.83
CA LEU A 63 -16.66 -0.31 -13.82
C LEU A 63 -16.94 0.87 -12.89
N ILE A 64 -18.17 1.39 -12.87
CA ILE A 64 -18.59 2.45 -11.95
C ILE A 64 -18.56 1.95 -10.50
N ASP A 65 -18.97 0.72 -10.23
CA ASP A 65 -18.98 0.16 -8.88
C ASP A 65 -17.56 -0.09 -8.36
N ILE A 66 -16.65 -0.57 -9.20
CA ILE A 66 -15.20 -0.63 -8.89
C ILE A 66 -14.65 0.78 -8.60
N GLY A 67 -15.03 1.76 -9.43
CA GLY A 67 -14.68 3.16 -9.22
C GLY A 67 -15.15 3.68 -7.87
N ARG A 68 -16.43 3.50 -7.54
CA ARG A 68 -17.04 3.89 -6.25
C ARG A 68 -16.35 3.23 -5.07
N ALA A 69 -16.04 1.93 -5.16
CA ALA A 69 -15.31 1.20 -4.12
C ALA A 69 -13.89 1.77 -3.92
N SER A 70 -13.25 2.25 -4.98
CA SER A 70 -11.91 2.83 -4.94
C SER A 70 -11.88 4.26 -4.39
N VAL A 71 -13.00 5.01 -4.44
CA VAL A 71 -13.07 6.41 -3.97
C VAL A 71 -12.71 6.50 -2.48
N VAL A 72 -13.23 5.61 -1.64
CA VAL A 72 -12.99 5.66 -0.18
C VAL A 72 -11.50 5.49 0.12
N THR A 73 -10.89 4.44 -0.44
CA THR A 73 -9.45 4.18 -0.27
C THR A 73 -8.60 5.30 -0.86
N GLY A 74 -9.00 5.85 -2.02
CA GLY A 74 -8.31 6.98 -2.66
C GLY A 74 -8.34 8.25 -1.81
N LEU A 75 -9.48 8.58 -1.20
CA LEU A 75 -9.59 9.72 -0.29
C LEU A 75 -8.72 9.54 0.96
N PHE A 76 -8.66 8.34 1.53
CA PHE A 76 -7.76 8.05 2.66
C PHE A 76 -6.30 8.16 2.25
N ALA A 77 -5.92 7.63 1.09
CA ALA A 77 -4.56 7.73 0.56
C ALA A 77 -4.14 9.20 0.36
N LEU A 78 -5.03 10.04 -0.18
CA LEU A 78 -4.79 11.48 -0.33
C LEU A 78 -4.64 12.18 1.02
N GLY A 79 -5.47 11.83 2.01
CA GLY A 79 -5.35 12.40 3.36
C GLY A 79 -4.03 12.00 4.04
N VAL A 80 -3.66 10.73 3.98
CA VAL A 80 -2.36 10.24 4.49
C VAL A 80 -1.20 10.88 3.75
N PHE A 81 -1.30 11.10 2.44
CA PHE A 81 -0.26 11.75 1.67
C PHE A 81 0.08 13.15 2.21
N VAL A 82 -0.92 13.94 2.60
CA VAL A 82 -0.69 15.26 3.22
C VAL A 82 0.06 15.14 4.55
N ILE A 83 -0.29 14.14 5.36
CA ILE A 83 0.38 13.86 6.66
C ILE A 83 1.83 13.45 6.44
N LEU A 84 2.07 12.52 5.50
CA LEU A 84 3.43 12.07 5.15
C LEU A 84 4.27 13.22 4.59
N ALA A 85 3.68 14.08 3.75
CA ALA A 85 4.35 15.26 3.22
C ALA A 85 4.73 16.27 4.31
N ALA A 86 3.94 16.36 5.38
CA ALA A 86 4.26 17.16 6.57
C ALA A 86 5.32 16.51 7.49
N GLY A 87 5.82 15.31 7.16
CA GLY A 87 6.78 14.55 7.98
C GLY A 87 6.15 13.78 9.14
N GLY A 88 4.81 13.66 9.16
CA GLY A 88 4.09 12.89 10.15
C GLY A 88 4.04 11.40 9.80
N ILE A 89 4.10 10.53 10.81
CA ILE A 89 3.87 9.08 10.68
C ILE A 89 2.51 8.74 11.34
N ASP A 90 1.53 9.64 11.20
CA ASP A 90 0.30 9.54 11.96
C ASP A 90 -0.69 8.57 11.31
N VAL A 91 -0.77 7.36 11.88
CA VAL A 91 -1.76 6.34 11.51
C VAL A 91 -3.14 6.66 12.09
N SER A 92 -3.23 7.50 13.12
CA SER A 92 -4.50 7.80 13.78
C SER A 92 -5.54 8.43 12.85
N PHE A 93 -5.09 9.23 11.88
CA PHE A 93 -5.99 9.88 10.92
C PHE A 93 -6.88 8.87 10.18
N THR A 94 -6.30 7.78 9.66
CA THR A 94 -7.08 6.79 8.89
C THR A 94 -8.02 6.02 9.79
N ALA A 95 -7.61 5.72 11.03
CA ALA A 95 -8.46 5.07 12.02
C ALA A 95 -9.66 5.94 12.39
N ILE A 96 -9.45 7.23 12.67
CA ILE A 96 -10.52 8.18 13.00
C ILE A 96 -11.45 8.39 11.81
N ALA A 97 -10.90 8.53 10.60
CA ALA A 97 -11.68 8.67 9.38
C ALA A 97 -12.55 7.42 9.13
N ALA A 98 -11.99 6.22 9.28
CA ALA A 98 -12.70 4.96 9.12
C ALA A 98 -13.81 4.79 10.17
N LEU A 99 -13.50 5.07 11.45
CA LEU A 99 -14.46 5.00 12.55
C LEU A 99 -15.63 5.96 12.31
N THR A 100 -15.34 7.23 12.03
CA THR A 100 -16.35 8.25 11.77
C THR A 100 -17.24 7.88 10.59
N MET A 101 -16.62 7.48 9.47
CA MET A 101 -17.32 7.05 8.26
C MET A 101 -18.27 5.89 8.56
N TYR A 102 -17.77 4.84 9.21
CA TYR A 102 -18.56 3.64 9.48
C TYR A 102 -19.68 3.89 10.50
N SER A 103 -19.39 4.58 11.60
CA SER A 103 -20.38 4.92 12.62
C SER A 103 -21.52 5.74 12.06
N ILE A 104 -21.24 6.73 11.22
CA ILE A 104 -22.27 7.61 10.64
C ILE A 104 -23.03 6.91 9.51
N THR A 105 -22.36 6.06 8.75
CA THR A 105 -23.03 5.19 7.77
C THR A 105 -24.04 4.28 8.47
N LEU A 106 -23.64 3.63 9.57
CA LEU A 106 -24.55 2.80 10.36
C LEU A 106 -25.68 3.58 11.00
N LEU A 107 -25.41 4.80 11.49
CA LEU A 107 -26.43 5.68 12.04
C LEU A 107 -27.47 6.05 10.97
N ALA A 108 -27.01 6.48 9.81
CA ALA A 108 -27.86 6.85 8.69
C ALA A 108 -28.71 5.66 8.22
N ILE A 109 -28.12 4.48 8.03
CA ILE A 109 -28.85 3.31 7.51
C ILE A 109 -29.84 2.76 8.54
N ASN A 110 -29.44 2.61 9.81
CA ASN A 110 -30.24 1.87 10.79
C ASN A 110 -31.22 2.75 11.57
N HIS A 111 -30.90 4.02 11.80
CA HIS A 111 -31.68 4.89 12.69
C HIS A 111 -32.28 6.11 11.98
N ALA A 112 -31.69 6.56 10.87
CA ALA A 112 -32.14 7.77 10.17
C ALA A 112 -32.08 7.63 8.62
N PRO A 113 -32.76 6.64 8.01
CA PRO A 113 -32.63 6.34 6.59
C PRO A 113 -33.12 7.47 5.67
N ASN A 114 -34.04 8.31 6.15
CA ASN A 114 -34.58 9.45 5.42
C ASN A 114 -33.83 10.77 5.72
N MET A 115 -32.70 10.70 6.42
CA MET A 115 -31.93 11.89 6.78
C MET A 115 -31.39 12.57 5.51
N PRO A 116 -31.60 13.89 5.36
CA PRO A 116 -31.05 14.60 4.22
C PRO A 116 -29.53 14.49 4.16
N ILE A 117 -28.99 14.29 2.96
CA ILE A 117 -27.56 14.04 2.75
C ILE A 117 -26.66 15.14 3.33
N TYR A 118 -27.09 16.40 3.28
CA TYR A 118 -26.33 17.52 3.84
C TYR A 118 -26.17 17.42 5.37
N VAL A 119 -27.16 16.86 6.07
CA VAL A 119 -27.09 16.63 7.52
C VAL A 119 -26.10 15.51 7.84
N VAL A 120 -26.11 14.44 7.05
CA VAL A 120 -25.13 13.35 7.17
C VAL A 120 -23.70 13.89 7.05
N PHE A 121 -23.45 14.76 6.06
CA PHE A 121 -22.16 15.41 5.88
C PHE A 121 -21.76 16.29 7.07
N LEU A 122 -22.68 17.11 7.58
CA LEU A 122 -22.43 17.96 8.75
C LEU A 122 -22.04 17.14 9.98
N ILE A 123 -22.78 16.06 10.25
CA ILE A 123 -22.49 15.16 11.37
C ILE A 123 -21.15 14.44 11.16
N ALA A 124 -20.81 14.07 9.92
CA ALA A 124 -19.53 13.47 9.57
C ALA A 124 -18.34 14.38 9.80
N VAL A 125 -18.45 15.63 9.36
CA VAL A 125 -17.42 16.64 9.60
C VAL A 125 -17.29 16.91 11.10
N ALA A 126 -18.41 17.09 11.81
CA ALA A 126 -18.39 17.34 13.25
C ALA A 126 -17.80 16.17 14.04
N GLY A 127 -18.18 14.92 13.71
CA GLY A 127 -17.67 13.71 14.34
C GLY A 127 -16.17 13.52 14.10
N GLY A 128 -15.71 13.75 12.87
CA GLY A 128 -14.29 13.67 12.52
C GLY A 128 -13.45 14.73 13.24
N ILE A 129 -13.94 15.97 13.33
CA ILE A 129 -13.28 17.04 14.10
C ILE A 129 -13.23 16.68 15.58
N ALA A 130 -14.33 16.22 16.17
CA ALA A 130 -14.40 15.88 17.59
C ALA A 130 -13.39 14.76 17.95
N LEU A 131 -13.38 13.67 17.18
CA LEU A 131 -12.45 12.56 17.39
C LEU A 131 -11.00 12.95 17.06
N GLY A 132 -10.78 13.79 16.05
CA GLY A 132 -9.46 14.33 15.72
C GLY A 132 -8.88 15.21 16.83
N VAL A 133 -9.68 16.11 17.39
CA VAL A 133 -9.29 16.96 18.54
C VAL A 133 -9.01 16.10 19.76
N LEU A 134 -9.87 15.11 20.04
CA LEU A 134 -9.66 14.18 21.14
C LEU A 134 -8.32 13.44 20.97
N ASN A 135 -8.06 12.87 19.79
CA ASN A 135 -6.80 12.19 19.51
C ASN A 135 -5.59 13.11 19.64
N GLY A 136 -5.65 14.32 19.09
CA GLY A 136 -4.58 15.31 19.21
C GLY A 136 -4.30 15.70 20.67
N PHE A 137 -5.34 15.83 21.48
CA PHE A 137 -5.21 16.10 22.91
C PHE A 137 -4.57 14.92 23.66
N LEU A 138 -4.95 13.69 23.35
CA LEU A 138 -4.36 12.48 23.95
C LEU A 138 -2.87 12.35 23.59
N VAL A 139 -2.53 12.51 22.31
CA VAL A 139 -1.13 12.46 21.84
C VAL A 139 -0.29 13.55 22.52
N TYR A 140 -0.82 14.77 22.62
CA TYR A 140 -0.15 15.87 23.31
C TYR A 140 0.09 15.58 24.80
N THR A 141 -0.92 15.03 25.48
CA THR A 141 -0.87 14.79 26.94
C THR A 141 0.00 13.59 27.30
N LEU A 142 -0.13 12.49 26.56
CA LEU A 142 0.55 11.23 26.88
C LEU A 142 2.00 11.18 26.38
N ARG A 143 2.41 12.10 25.49
CA ARG A 143 3.77 12.16 24.89
C ARG A 143 4.26 10.85 24.28
N VAL A 144 3.33 9.97 23.90
CA VAL A 144 3.62 8.72 23.18
C VAL A 144 3.38 8.94 21.69
N PRO A 145 4.16 8.29 20.81
CA PRO A 145 3.90 8.30 19.37
C PRO A 145 2.45 7.91 19.07
N SER A 146 1.81 8.58 18.12
CA SER A 146 0.40 8.34 17.77
C SER A 146 0.14 6.89 17.30
N LEU A 147 1.18 6.20 16.81
CA LEU A 147 1.16 4.78 16.47
C LEU A 147 0.90 3.84 17.66
N ILE A 148 1.16 4.28 18.90
CA ILE A 148 0.93 3.48 20.13
C ILE A 148 -0.43 3.82 20.77
N VAL A 149 -0.92 5.04 20.56
CA VAL A 149 -2.16 5.54 21.18
C VAL A 149 -3.41 5.00 20.46
N THR A 150 -3.28 4.64 19.19
CA THR A 150 -4.38 4.16 18.31
C THR A 150 -4.20 2.70 17.98
#